data_AF-A0A2K3K3Z8-F1
#
_entry.id   AF-A0A2K3K3Z8-F1
#
_cell.length_a   1.000
_cell.length_b   1.000
_cell.length_c   1.000
_cell.angle_alpha   90.00
_cell.angle_beta   90.00
_cell.angle_gamma   90.00
#
_symmetry.space_group_name_H-M   'P 1'
#
loop_
_entity.id
_entity.type
_entity.pdbx_description
1 polymer ?
#
loop_
_entity_poly.entity_id
_entity_poly.type
_entity_poly.pdbx_seq_one_letter_code
_entity_poly.pdbx_strand_id
1 'polypeptide(L)'
;DKEIKAQINEYHKLLEELKAEKIDLPDVFVAGALMEKLPSSWNDYKQQLKHKHTQMSLADLIKHVIIEDTSRKECDAARAKTFESRANLIQNNAHKKKRPGHKAYQCRHRKTNNMPPKPKANLTLGDDKKDD
;
A
#
# COMPACT_ATOMS: atom_id res chain seq x y z
N ASP A 1 20.52 5.42 -2.58
CA ASP A 1 19.86 6.71 -2.85
C ASP A 1 20.25 7.74 -1.81
N LYS A 2 20.36 9.00 -2.24
CA LYS A 2 20.61 10.15 -1.36
C LYS A 2 19.35 10.43 -0.54
N GLU A 3 19.50 10.94 0.69
CA GLU A 3 18.34 11.33 1.50
C GLU A 3 17.48 12.37 0.79
N ILE A 4 16.16 12.18 0.78
CA ILE A 4 15.20 13.08 0.11
C ILE A 4 15.36 14.53 0.56
N LYS A 5 15.57 14.77 1.85
CA LYS A 5 15.82 16.11 2.39
C LYS A 5 17.07 16.76 1.77
N ALA A 6 18.15 16.00 1.60
CA ALA A 6 19.37 16.50 0.96
C ALA A 6 19.14 16.83 -0.52
N GLN A 7 18.36 16.00 -1.23
CA GLN A 7 18.00 16.27 -2.62
C GLN A 7 17.16 17.56 -2.76
N ILE A 8 16.18 17.78 -1.88
CA ILE A 8 15.37 19.01 -1.87
C ILE A 8 16.25 20.23 -1.58
N ASN A 9 17.17 20.13 -0.62
CA ASN A 9 18.06 21.24 -0.28
C ASN A 9 19.00 21.60 -1.45
N GLU A 10 19.54 20.60 -2.15
CA GLU A 10 20.34 20.82 -3.35
C GLU A 10 19.52 21.42 -4.49
N TYR A 11 18.28 20.97 -4.65
CA TYR A 11 17.36 21.55 -5.62
C TYR A 11 17.09 23.03 -5.34
N HIS A 12 16.83 23.41 -4.09
CA HIS A 12 16.70 24.82 -3.70
C HIS A 12 17.96 25.63 -3.99
N LYS A 13 19.14 25.09 -3.68
CA LYS A 13 20.40 25.78 -3.96
C LYS A 13 20.56 26.09 -5.45
N LEU A 14 20.22 25.13 -6.32
CA LEU A 14 20.24 25.33 -7.77
C LEU A 14 19.26 26.42 -8.23
N LEU A 15 18.06 26.48 -7.63
CA LEU A 15 17.10 27.55 -7.95
C LEU A 15 17.61 28.92 -7.53
N GLU A 16 18.27 29.03 -6.38
CA GLU A 16 18.86 30.29 -5.94
C GLU A 16 20.05 30.72 -6.80
N GLU A 17 20.88 29.78 -7.27
CA GLU A 17 21.95 30.04 -8.24
C GLU A 17 21.37 30.56 -9.58
N LEU A 18 20.30 29.95 -10.10
CA LEU A 18 19.63 30.41 -11.32
C LEU A 18 19.02 31.82 -11.17
N LYS A 19 18.40 32.10 -10.02
CA LYS A 19 17.89 33.45 -9.71
C LYS A 19 19.02 34.48 -9.64
N ALA A 20 20.17 34.12 -9.08
CA ALA A 20 21.35 35.00 -9.05
C ALA A 20 21.86 35.34 -10.46
N GLU A 21 21.70 34.41 -11.42
CA GLU A 21 21.96 34.62 -12.84
C GLU A 21 20.83 35.37 -13.58
N LYS A 22 19.79 35.82 -12.87
CA LYS A 22 18.57 36.47 -13.41
C LYS A 22 17.76 35.57 -14.34
N ILE A 23 17.80 34.26 -14.09
CA ILE A 23 17.00 33.25 -14.79
C ILE A 23 15.79 32.92 -13.91
N ASP A 24 14.66 33.57 -14.20
CA ASP A 24 13.40 33.27 -13.55
C ASP A 24 12.68 32.13 -14.28
N LEU A 25 12.38 31.06 -13.54
CA LEU A 25 11.66 29.91 -14.06
C LEU A 25 10.20 29.95 -13.59
N PRO A 26 9.23 29.57 -14.45
CA PRO A 26 7.84 29.45 -14.02
C PRO A 26 7.67 28.44 -12.88
N ASP A 27 6.84 28.76 -11.89
CA ASP A 27 6.59 27.89 -10.72
C ASP A 27 6.17 26.46 -11.11
N VAL A 28 5.35 26.33 -12.17
CA VAL A 28 4.92 25.04 -12.69
C VAL A 28 6.09 24.21 -13.22
N PHE A 29 7.06 24.86 -13.86
CA PHE A 29 8.27 24.19 -14.34
C PHE A 29 9.13 23.74 -13.16
N VAL A 30 9.31 24.59 -12.15
CA VAL A 30 10.09 24.28 -10.95
C VAL A 30 9.46 23.11 -10.18
N ALA A 31 8.15 23.11 -9.96
CA ALA A 31 7.45 21.99 -9.34
C ALA A 31 7.58 20.70 -10.19
N GLY A 32 7.39 20.80 -11.51
CA GLY A 32 7.54 19.68 -12.44
C GLY A 32 8.94 19.07 -12.44
N ALA A 33 9.97 19.92 -12.45
CA ALA A 33 11.36 19.50 -12.40
C ALA A 33 11.69 18.81 -11.06
N LEU A 34 11.19 19.30 -9.93
CA LEU A 34 11.37 18.61 -8.64
C LEU A 34 10.75 17.20 -8.67
N MET A 35 9.52 17.05 -9.18
CA MET A 35 8.89 15.73 -9.31
C MET A 35 9.75 14.77 -10.14
N GLU A 36 10.27 15.23 -11.27
CA GLU A 36 11.10 14.38 -12.13
C GLU A 36 12.46 14.06 -11.50
N LYS A 37 13.01 14.96 -10.67
CA LYS A 37 14.25 14.74 -9.91
C LYS A 37 14.16 13.72 -8.78
N LEU A 38 12.95 13.35 -8.32
CA LEU A 38 12.81 12.32 -7.28
C LEU A 38 13.39 10.96 -7.73
N PRO A 39 13.89 10.13 -6.80
CA PRO A 39 14.48 8.82 -7.12
C PRO A 39 13.50 7.89 -7.86
N SER A 40 14.03 6.89 -8.57
CA SER A 40 13.21 5.90 -9.28
C SER A 40 12.31 5.08 -8.34
N SER A 41 12.71 4.90 -7.08
CA SER A 41 11.91 4.28 -6.01
C SER A 41 10.62 5.05 -5.67
N TRP A 42 10.46 6.27 -6.20
CA TRP A 42 9.27 7.11 -6.03
C TRP A 42 8.32 7.09 -7.23
N ASN A 43 8.53 6.20 -8.22
CA ASN A 43 7.70 6.16 -9.43
C ASN A 43 6.20 5.99 -9.15
N ASP A 44 5.81 5.20 -8.15
CA ASP A 44 4.40 5.04 -7.78
C ASP A 44 3.80 6.36 -7.30
N TYR A 45 4.57 7.12 -6.51
CA TYR A 45 4.15 8.43 -6.04
C TYR A 45 4.08 9.45 -7.18
N LYS A 46 5.06 9.46 -8.10
CA LYS A 46 5.02 10.28 -9.32
C LYS A 46 3.75 9.99 -10.14
N GLN A 47 3.38 8.71 -10.30
CA GLN A 47 2.16 8.31 -11.00
C GLN A 47 0.90 8.79 -10.27
N GLN A 48 0.85 8.66 -8.93
CA GLN A 48 -0.27 9.19 -8.14
C GLN A 48 -0.45 10.70 -8.31
N LEU A 49 0.64 11.47 -8.34
CA LEU A 49 0.59 12.90 -8.62
C LEU A 49 0.04 13.21 -10.02
N LYS A 50 0.45 12.45 -11.04
CA LYS A 50 -0.04 12.57 -12.41
C LYS A 50 -1.54 12.26 -12.51
N HIS A 51 -2.01 11.18 -11.88
CA HIS A 51 -3.43 10.81 -11.90
C HIS A 51 -4.34 11.81 -11.19
N LYS A 52 -3.86 12.43 -10.10
CA LYS A 52 -4.63 13.43 -9.37
C LYS A 52 -4.65 14.80 -10.05
N HIS A 53 -3.96 14.97 -11.18
CA HIS A 53 -3.83 16.23 -11.93
C HIS A 53 -3.63 17.45 -11.01
N THR A 54 -2.87 17.27 -9.93
CA THR A 54 -2.75 18.30 -8.90
C THR A 54 -1.70 19.30 -9.33
N GLN A 55 -2.15 20.47 -9.79
CA GLN A 55 -1.26 21.63 -9.90
C GLN A 55 -0.96 22.11 -8.48
N MET A 56 0.25 21.84 -8.02
CA MET A 56 0.72 22.22 -6.69
C MET A 56 1.86 23.22 -6.80
N SER A 57 1.91 24.15 -5.86
CA SER A 57 3.06 25.02 -5.68
C SER A 57 4.30 24.19 -5.32
N LEU A 58 5.50 24.72 -5.58
CA LEU A 58 6.75 24.07 -5.15
C LEU A 58 6.73 23.79 -3.63
N ALA A 59 6.27 24.74 -2.84
CA ALA A 59 6.22 24.62 -1.38
C ALA A 59 5.31 23.47 -0.94
N ASP A 60 4.14 23.33 -1.58
CA ASP A 60 3.22 22.24 -1.26
C ASP A 60 3.78 20.89 -1.73
N LEU A 61 4.36 20.82 -2.93
CA LEU A 61 5.03 19.62 -3.40
C LEU A 61 6.10 19.14 -2.42
N ILE A 62 6.92 20.05 -1.90
CA ILE A 62 7.95 19.74 -0.90
C ILE A 62 7.35 19.17 0.38
N LYS A 63 6.29 19.78 0.92
CA LYS A 63 5.60 19.27 2.11
C LYS A 63 5.10 17.84 1.88
N HIS A 64 4.44 17.61 0.74
CA HIS A 64 3.93 16.31 0.37
C HIS A 64 5.04 15.26 0.22
N VAL A 65 6.16 15.61 -0.40
CA VAL A 65 7.34 14.74 -0.52
C VAL A 65 7.91 14.39 0.86
N ILE A 66 8.01 15.34 1.80
CA ILE A 66 8.52 15.06 3.15
C ILE A 66 7.58 14.11 3.91
N ILE A 67 6.27 14.31 3.80
CA ILE A 67 5.26 13.45 4.43
C ILE A 67 5.35 12.03 3.87
N GLU A 68 5.40 11.89 2.56
CA GLU A 68 5.50 10.60 1.88
C GLU A 68 6.80 9.87 2.25
N ASP A 69 7.94 10.57 2.36
CA ASP A 69 9.23 9.98 2.75
C ASP A 69 9.17 9.41 4.18
N THR A 70 8.54 10.17 5.07
CA THR A 70 8.32 9.75 6.47
C THR A 70 7.42 8.52 6.53
N SER A 71 6.29 8.54 5.81
CA SER A 71 5.34 7.44 5.72
C SER A 71 5.99 6.16 5.18
N ARG A 72 6.83 6.27 4.14
CA ARG A 72 7.58 5.13 3.58
C ARG A 72 8.53 4.50 4.60
N LYS A 73 9.31 5.32 5.30
CA LYS A 73 10.23 4.86 6.34
C LYS A 73 9.50 4.14 7.47
N GLU A 74 8.34 4.65 7.89
CA GLU A 74 7.50 4.01 8.90
C GLU A 74 6.91 2.68 8.41
N CYS A 75 6.44 2.62 7.15
CA CYS A 75 5.93 1.39 6.54
C CYS A 75 7.00 0.30 6.47
N ASP A 76 8.22 0.66 6.05
CA ASP A 76 9.35 -0.28 5.97
C ASP A 76 9.76 -0.78 7.37
N ALA A 77 9.80 0.10 8.37
CA ALA A 77 10.05 -0.29 9.76
C ALA A 77 8.96 -1.23 10.31
N ALA A 78 7.68 -0.98 9.99
CA ALA A 78 6.59 -1.86 10.38
C ALA A 78 6.67 -3.23 9.67
N ARG A 79 7.02 -3.25 8.38
CA ARG A 79 7.24 -4.48 7.62
C ARG A 79 8.38 -5.30 8.22
N ALA A 80 9.52 -4.68 8.52
CA ALA A 80 10.67 -5.35 9.14
C ALA A 80 10.29 -6.05 10.46
N LYS A 81 9.60 -5.34 11.36
CA LYS A 81 9.10 -5.92 12.63
C LYS A 81 8.13 -7.09 12.42
N THR A 82 7.30 -7.02 11.39
CA THR A 82 6.36 -8.10 11.06
C THR A 82 7.10 -9.35 10.53
N PHE A 83 8.20 -9.16 9.79
CA PHE A 83 9.04 -10.27 9.34
C PHE A 83 9.84 -10.90 10.49
N GLU A 84 10.42 -10.10 11.40
CA GLU A 84 11.15 -10.60 12.58
C GLU A 84 10.24 -11.43 13.50
N SER A 85 9.03 -10.95 13.79
CA SER A 85 8.07 -11.69 14.62
C SER A 85 7.63 -13.02 13.98
N ARG A 86 7.52 -13.09 12.65
CA ARG A 86 7.23 -14.34 11.92
C ARG A 86 8.40 -15.32 11.94
N ALA A 87 9.65 -14.84 11.87
CA ALA A 87 10.83 -15.69 11.96
C ALA A 87 10.96 -16.36 13.34
N ASN A 88 10.68 -15.60 14.41
CA ASN A 88 10.71 -16.10 15.79
C ASN A 88 9.63 -17.17 16.09
N LEU A 89 8.58 -17.30 15.27
CA LEU A 89 7.55 -18.34 15.42
C LEU A 89 8.06 -19.74 15.02
N ILE A 90 9.06 -19.84 14.13
CA ILE A 90 9.56 -21.14 13.64
C ILE A 90 10.61 -21.74 14.59
N GLN A 91 11.34 -20.91 15.34
CA GLN A 91 12.43 -21.37 16.20
C GLN A 91 11.97 -22.10 17.48
N ASN A 92 10.71 -21.91 17.89
CA ASN A 92 10.17 -22.47 19.15
C ASN A 92 9.42 -23.82 19.02
N ASN A 93 9.39 -24.46 17.84
CA ASN A 93 8.63 -25.71 17.64
C ASN A 93 9.48 -26.93 17.24
N ALA A 94 10.74 -27.00 17.69
CA ALA A 94 11.58 -28.20 17.53
C ALA A 94 11.42 -29.25 18.65
N HIS A 95 10.41 -29.14 19.53
CA HIS A 95 10.09 -30.19 20.50
C HIS A 95 8.75 -30.84 20.16
N LYS A 96 8.79 -31.83 19.26
CA LYS A 96 7.68 -32.75 18.99
C LYS A 96 7.33 -33.53 20.26
N LYS A 97 6.41 -33.00 21.09
CA LYS A 97 5.71 -33.82 22.08
C LYS A 97 4.75 -34.74 21.35
N LYS A 98 5.14 -36.01 21.20
CA LYS A 98 4.24 -37.10 20.78
C LYS A 98 3.06 -37.14 21.76
N ARG A 99 1.85 -36.81 21.31
CA ARG A 99 0.63 -37.09 22.09
C ARG A 99 0.27 -38.57 21.91
N PRO A 100 0.11 -39.36 22.97
CA PRO A 100 -0.34 -40.74 22.87
C PRO A 100 -1.75 -40.80 22.28
N GLY A 101 -1.96 -41.74 21.36
CA GLY A 101 -3.17 -41.83 20.55
C GLY A 101 -4.44 -42.02 21.39
N HIS A 102 -5.46 -41.23 21.07
CA HIS A 102 -6.83 -41.56 21.43
C HIS A 102 -7.33 -42.62 20.44
N LYS A 103 -7.34 -43.89 20.88
CA LYS A 103 -8.04 -44.98 20.19
C LYS A 103 -9.53 -44.63 20.13
N ALA A 104 -10.01 -44.26 18.95
CA ALA A 104 -11.44 -44.22 18.67
C ALA A 104 -11.95 -45.67 18.53
N TYR A 105 -12.26 -46.30 19.66
CA TYR A 105 -13.18 -47.43 19.67
C TYR A 105 -14.54 -46.89 20.11
N GLN A 106 -15.57 -47.28 19.37
CA GLN A 106 -16.99 -46.97 19.57
C GLN A 106 -17.51 -45.75 18.80
N CYS A 107 -17.87 -45.98 17.53
CA CYS A 107 -19.13 -45.53 16.95
C CYS A 107 -19.48 -46.49 15.80
N ARG A 108 -19.87 -47.71 16.16
CA ARG A 108 -20.53 -48.64 15.23
C ARG A 108 -22.03 -48.32 15.24
N HIS A 109 -22.54 -48.02 14.04
CA HIS A 109 -23.92 -48.22 13.57
C HIS A 109 -24.92 -47.06 13.76
N ARG A 110 -25.14 -46.31 12.68
CA ARG A 110 -26.47 -46.24 12.02
C ARG A 110 -26.31 -45.80 10.55
N LYS A 111 -26.47 -46.73 9.61
CA LYS A 111 -26.88 -46.39 8.24
C LYS A 111 -28.37 -46.08 8.29
N THR A 112 -28.81 -44.96 7.71
CA THR A 112 -29.84 -44.90 6.65
C THR A 112 -30.03 -43.45 6.16
N ASN A 113 -29.83 -43.29 4.86
CA ASN A 113 -30.28 -42.27 3.90
C ASN A 113 -31.33 -41.24 4.35
N ASN A 114 -31.07 -39.96 4.05
CA ASN A 114 -31.92 -39.08 3.20
C ASN A 114 -31.39 -37.63 3.21
N MET A 115 -30.89 -37.15 2.07
CA MET A 115 -30.87 -35.72 1.68
C MET A 115 -32.27 -35.42 1.07
N PRO A 116 -32.85 -34.19 1.01
CA PRO A 116 -32.25 -32.88 0.65
C PRO A 116 -32.99 -31.66 1.29
N PRO A 117 -33.02 -30.39 0.77
CA PRO A 117 -32.26 -29.74 -0.31
C PRO A 117 -31.57 -28.40 0.06
N LYS A 118 -30.72 -27.91 -0.85
CA LYS A 118 -30.04 -26.59 -0.81
C LYS A 118 -31.03 -25.45 -1.12
N PRO A 119 -30.95 -24.28 -0.46
CA PRO A 119 -31.64 -23.08 -0.93
C PRO A 119 -30.86 -22.43 -2.08
N LYS A 120 -31.51 -22.23 -3.23
CA LYS A 120 -31.09 -21.29 -4.29
C LYS A 120 -31.83 -19.97 -4.03
N ALA A 121 -31.09 -18.87 -3.92
CA ALA A 121 -31.67 -17.53 -3.88
C ALA A 121 -31.77 -17.01 -5.32
N ASN A 122 -32.97 -16.58 -5.73
CA ASN A 122 -33.26 -16.02 -7.04
C ASN A 122 -33.46 -14.52 -6.83
N LEU A 123 -32.63 -13.67 -7.42
CA LEU A 123 -32.87 -12.23 -7.54
C LEU A 123 -33.12 -11.93 -9.01
N THR A 124 -34.35 -11.54 -9.34
CA THR A 124 -34.64 -10.72 -10.52
C THR A 124 -35.77 -9.77 -10.17
N LEU A 125 -35.39 -8.49 -10.10
CA LEU A 125 -36.25 -7.32 -10.22
C LEU A 125 -36.69 -7.23 -11.69
N GLY A 126 -37.98 -7.05 -11.96
CA GLY A 126 -38.50 -6.94 -13.32
C GLY A 126 -39.97 -6.58 -13.31
N ASP A 127 -40.24 -5.38 -13.79
CA ASP A 127 -41.51 -4.67 -13.88
C ASP A 127 -42.59 -5.42 -14.67
N ASP A 128 -43.87 -5.19 -14.36
CA ASP A 128 -44.83 -4.70 -15.36
C ASP A 128 -46.23 -4.42 -14.77
N LYS A 129 -46.71 -3.23 -15.14
CA LYS A 129 -48.08 -2.79 -15.46
C LYS A 129 -49.31 -3.58 -14.97
N LYS A 130 -50.31 -2.82 -14.52
CA LYS A 130 -51.71 -3.14 -14.81
C LYS A 130 -52.44 -1.89 -15.30
N ASP A 131 -52.86 -1.97 -16.56
CA ASP A 131 -53.91 -1.19 -17.17
C ASP A 131 -55.30 -1.70 -16.72
N ASP A 132 -56.29 -0.86 -17.02
CA ASP A 132 -57.77 -0.94 -16.89
C ASP A 132 -58.41 -0.40 -15.59
#